data_AF-A0A2D7GC92-F1
#
_entry.id   AF-A0A2D7GC92-F1
#
_cell.length_a   1.000
_cell.length_b   1.000
_cell.length_c   1.000
_cell.angle_alpha   90.00
_cell.angle_beta   90.00
_cell.angle_gamma   90.00
#
_symmetry.space_group_name_H-M   'P 1'
#
loop_
_entity.id
_entity.type
_entity.pdbx_description
1 polymer ?
#
loop_
_entity_poly.entity_id
_entity_poly.type
_entity_poly.pdbx_seq_one_letter_code
_entity_poly.pdbx_strand_id
1 'polypeptide(L)'
;MSTFKQLQPADIKEGRSFLNQLVDVVQQDISGSSTRKRYQVFVTGGVGPGVTSSLFQTVFDQDHSLQTSNQVLDLAVGLYSGSQTVTGSRTGIDTSGKPLFPSQSLMMREKVHVYQQFAQLLMRSNKEQFTAPFAAATNKDGDLENPSDGIDEALFICFKRLFSRDRIKKETFAMKFFQSASHSPKGAIPGSDVISNHLHGNLNVTSVSGSKIYSDAGASTYTIPAPVGGEIAELVDTADTGRKVGLLFYEPGIAVLDLKKIISGTQHVSGVISAMQSDTFSGDGGFSPGRIAIGSHHLGGSSNPDARFIPDLMVSGSVDDILDHIASCRLGSSTNTAITFQNVTEIHSSLIFCRATADEFNYSANPTFRDEEGRIVVIDPGEEGVQKSFTFVTSVCLYNGQGQLMAVAKLSRPVEKNDEKDLTFRVRLDF
;
A
#
# COMPACT_ATOMS: atom_id res chain seq x y z
N MET A 1 -44.55 32.60 -13.67
CA MET A 1 -44.35 31.68 -12.52
C MET A 1 -43.55 30.49 -13.05
N SER A 2 -42.43 30.13 -12.43
CA SER A 2 -41.60 29.00 -12.89
C SER A 2 -42.30 27.68 -12.57
N THR A 3 -42.48 26.84 -13.59
CA THR A 3 -43.09 25.51 -13.45
C THR A 3 -42.02 24.50 -13.02
N PHE A 4 -42.26 23.82 -11.90
CA PHE A 4 -41.39 22.76 -11.39
C PHE A 4 -42.09 21.41 -11.55
N LYS A 5 -41.31 20.39 -11.92
CA LYS A 5 -41.77 18.99 -11.90
C LYS A 5 -41.12 18.26 -10.76
N GLN A 6 -41.93 17.61 -9.94
CA GLN A 6 -41.46 16.74 -8.87
C GLN A 6 -40.98 15.42 -9.48
N LEU A 7 -39.73 15.06 -9.19
CA LEU A 7 -39.16 13.77 -9.56
C LEU A 7 -39.72 12.68 -8.64
N GLN A 8 -40.09 11.55 -9.20
CA GLN A 8 -40.48 10.38 -8.41
C GLN A 8 -39.24 9.55 -8.06
N PRO A 9 -39.27 8.75 -6.97
CA PRO A 9 -38.16 7.84 -6.65
C PRO A 9 -37.81 6.88 -7.81
N ALA A 10 -38.78 6.51 -8.64
CA ALA A 10 -38.57 5.66 -9.82
C ALA A 10 -37.77 6.34 -10.96
N ASP A 11 -37.69 7.68 -10.94
CA ASP A 11 -36.91 8.47 -11.91
C ASP A 11 -35.44 8.61 -11.50
N ILE A 12 -35.08 8.16 -10.31
CA ILE A 12 -33.71 8.18 -9.80
C ILE A 12 -33.19 6.75 -9.81
N LYS A 13 -32.12 6.51 -10.58
CA LYS A 13 -31.38 5.26 -10.54
C LYS A 13 -29.99 5.54 -10.01
N GLU A 14 -29.69 4.96 -8.87
CA GLU A 14 -28.34 4.97 -8.33
C GLU A 14 -27.58 3.76 -8.86
N GLY A 15 -26.35 4.00 -9.30
CA GLY A 15 -25.46 2.98 -9.83
C GLY A 15 -24.06 3.17 -9.28
N ARG A 16 -23.39 2.06 -9.03
CA ARG A 16 -21.96 2.04 -8.72
C ARG A 16 -21.22 1.53 -9.94
N SER A 17 -20.16 2.22 -10.33
CA SER A 17 -19.26 1.77 -11.38
C SER A 17 -17.84 1.68 -10.84
N PHE A 18 -17.07 0.75 -11.38
CA PHE A 18 -15.71 0.46 -10.92
C PHE A 18 -14.75 0.73 -12.06
N LEU A 19 -13.74 1.56 -11.82
CA LEU A 19 -12.60 1.71 -12.71
C LEU A 19 -11.44 0.92 -12.14
N ASN A 20 -10.90 -0.01 -12.94
CA ASN A 20 -9.75 -0.82 -12.55
C ASN A 20 -8.53 -0.42 -13.38
N GLN A 21 -7.39 -0.24 -12.73
CA GLN A 21 -6.11 -0.06 -13.39
C GLN A 21 -5.11 -1.10 -12.86
N LEU A 22 -4.33 -1.69 -13.76
CA LEU A 22 -3.22 -2.56 -13.40
C LEU A 22 -2.04 -1.71 -12.93
N VAL A 23 -1.50 -2.06 -11.76
CA VAL A 23 -0.26 -1.54 -11.22
C VAL A 23 0.77 -2.67 -11.29
N ASP A 24 1.93 -2.34 -11.85
CA ASP A 24 3.08 -3.23 -11.95
C ASP A 24 4.30 -2.48 -11.40
N VAL A 25 4.97 -3.08 -10.43
CA VAL A 25 6.17 -2.53 -9.78
C VAL A 25 7.34 -3.43 -10.15
N VAL A 26 8.33 -2.85 -10.83
CA VAL A 26 9.49 -3.58 -11.36
C VAL A 26 10.53 -3.77 -10.26
N GLN A 27 11.24 -4.90 -10.30
CA GLN A 27 12.32 -5.22 -9.36
C GLN A 27 13.44 -4.16 -9.35
N GLN A 28 13.75 -3.60 -10.51
CA GLN A 28 14.78 -2.56 -10.64
C GLN A 28 14.40 -1.28 -9.88
N ASP A 29 13.13 -0.90 -9.85
CA ASP A 29 12.68 0.31 -9.14
C ASP A 29 12.85 0.15 -7.63
N ILE A 30 12.58 -1.05 -7.12
CA ILE A 30 12.72 -1.37 -5.69
C ILE A 30 14.19 -1.47 -5.28
N SER A 31 15.02 -2.16 -6.07
CA SER A 31 16.43 -2.40 -5.73
C SER A 31 17.33 -1.20 -6.04
N GLY A 32 16.97 -0.37 -7.01
CA GLY A 32 17.74 0.76 -7.51
C GLY A 32 17.98 1.84 -6.45
N SER A 33 19.21 2.34 -6.37
CA SER A 33 19.58 3.41 -5.44
C SER A 33 19.09 4.80 -5.86
N SER A 34 18.85 5.02 -7.16
CA SER A 34 18.26 6.26 -7.68
C SER A 34 16.73 6.29 -7.58
N THR A 35 16.08 5.13 -7.56
CA THR A 35 14.62 4.99 -7.47
C THR A 35 14.15 4.76 -6.04
N ARG A 36 15.04 4.36 -5.12
CA ARG A 36 14.72 4.16 -3.69
C ARG A 36 15.41 5.20 -2.81
N LYS A 37 14.59 5.99 -2.11
CA LYS A 37 15.06 7.07 -1.23
C LYS A 37 15.18 6.59 0.22
N ARG A 38 16.29 6.97 0.85
CA ARG A 38 16.54 6.84 2.29
C ARG A 38 16.37 8.20 2.96
N TYR A 39 16.03 8.18 4.24
CA TYR A 39 15.77 9.35 5.06
C TYR A 39 16.69 9.35 6.29
N GLN A 40 17.28 10.49 6.62
CA GLN A 40 18.13 10.61 7.81
C GLN A 40 17.28 10.98 9.03
N VAL A 41 16.46 10.04 9.52
CA VAL A 41 15.56 10.27 10.67
C VAL A 41 16.22 9.84 11.98
N PHE A 42 16.96 8.74 11.95
CA PHE A 42 17.75 8.26 13.07
C PHE A 42 19.21 8.67 12.87
N VAL A 43 19.81 9.26 13.89
CA VAL A 43 21.23 9.63 13.92
C VAL A 43 21.78 9.24 15.28
N THR A 44 22.83 8.43 15.29
CA THR A 44 23.61 8.13 16.49
C THR A 44 25.08 8.38 16.19
N GLY A 45 25.81 8.96 17.14
CA GLY A 45 27.19 9.39 16.95
C GLY A 45 27.99 9.36 18.24
N GLY A 46 29.30 9.62 18.12
CA GLY A 46 30.24 9.65 19.26
C GLY A 46 31.55 8.91 18.98
N VAL A 47 31.55 7.96 18.04
CA VAL A 47 32.73 7.22 17.57
C VAL A 47 32.62 7.01 16.06
N GLY A 48 33.66 7.37 15.30
CA GLY A 48 33.65 7.31 13.82
C GLY A 48 32.67 8.33 13.18
N PRO A 49 32.22 8.11 11.92
CA PRO A 49 31.26 8.99 11.23
C PRO A 49 29.82 8.93 11.79
N GLY A 50 29.57 8.09 12.80
CA GLY A 50 28.23 7.81 13.30
C GLY A 50 27.41 6.90 12.37
N VAL A 51 26.19 6.58 12.79
CA VAL A 51 25.23 5.83 11.98
C VAL A 51 24.00 6.69 11.75
N THR A 52 23.64 6.86 10.48
CA THR A 52 22.38 7.50 10.06
C THR A 52 21.50 6.46 9.40
N SER A 53 20.21 6.40 9.75
CA SER A 53 19.26 5.44 9.19
C SER A 53 17.85 6.02 9.05
N SER A 54 17.10 5.46 8.12
CA SER A 54 15.66 5.71 7.94
C SER A 54 14.81 4.86 8.89
N LEU A 55 13.56 5.28 9.14
CA LEU A 55 12.53 4.40 9.72
C LEU A 55 11.77 3.60 8.66
N PHE A 56 11.75 4.11 7.44
CA PHE A 56 11.17 3.51 6.25
C PHE A 56 11.93 4.01 5.02
N GLN A 57 11.86 3.28 3.92
CA GLN A 57 12.40 3.69 2.62
C GLN A 57 11.26 3.83 1.62
N THR A 58 11.33 4.83 0.75
CA THR A 58 10.29 5.07 -0.26
C THR A 58 10.82 4.70 -1.64
N VAL A 59 10.06 3.90 -2.37
CA VAL A 59 10.33 3.52 -3.75
C VAL A 59 9.53 4.43 -4.68
N PHE A 60 10.21 4.95 -5.69
CA PHE A 60 9.68 5.82 -6.73
C PHE A 60 9.63 5.08 -8.07
N ASP A 61 8.77 5.56 -8.97
CA ASP A 61 8.62 5.04 -10.33
C ASP A 61 9.80 5.39 -11.25
N GLN A 62 10.60 6.38 -10.86
CA GLN A 62 11.81 6.83 -11.55
C GLN A 62 12.75 7.49 -10.54
N ASP A 63 13.80 8.15 -11.03
CA ASP A 63 14.76 8.84 -10.16
C ASP A 63 14.07 9.85 -9.23
N HIS A 64 14.25 9.63 -7.92
CA HIS A 64 13.60 10.42 -6.86
C HIS A 64 14.09 11.88 -6.75
N SER A 65 15.15 12.24 -7.48
CA SER A 65 15.63 13.62 -7.60
C SER A 65 14.79 14.46 -8.59
N LEU A 66 14.04 13.80 -9.47
CA LEU A 66 13.20 14.46 -10.46
C LEU A 66 11.88 14.94 -9.84
N GLN A 67 11.42 16.13 -10.21
CA GLN A 67 10.15 16.69 -9.73
C GLN A 67 8.93 15.90 -10.22
N THR A 68 9.06 15.14 -11.30
CA THR A 68 7.99 14.31 -11.87
C THR A 68 7.93 12.92 -11.24
N SER A 69 8.83 12.57 -10.31
CA SER A 69 8.87 11.26 -9.66
C SER A 69 7.69 11.08 -8.71
N ASN A 70 7.00 9.95 -8.83
CA ASN A 70 5.89 9.60 -7.97
C ASN A 70 6.32 8.52 -6.98
N GLN A 71 5.87 8.67 -5.73
CA GLN A 71 6.07 7.66 -4.70
C GLN A 71 5.11 6.49 -4.96
N VAL A 72 5.66 5.30 -5.15
CA VAL A 72 4.90 4.07 -5.45
C VAL A 72 4.52 3.37 -4.15
N LEU A 73 5.52 3.08 -3.32
CA LEU A 73 5.34 2.37 -2.06
C LEU A 73 6.41 2.78 -1.03
N ASP A 74 6.10 2.53 0.24
CA ASP A 74 7.07 2.57 1.34
C ASP A 74 7.33 1.16 1.87
N LEU A 75 8.59 0.90 2.24
CA LEU A 75 9.04 -0.30 2.92
C LEU A 75 9.46 0.05 4.34
N ALA A 76 8.96 -0.69 5.32
CA ALA A 76 9.37 -0.56 6.72
C ALA A 76 9.47 -1.94 7.38
N VAL A 77 10.27 -2.05 8.44
CA VAL A 77 10.40 -3.28 9.22
C VAL A 77 10.12 -2.97 10.68
N GLY A 78 9.37 -3.84 11.34
CA GLY A 78 9.06 -3.72 12.76
C GLY A 78 9.20 -5.04 13.51
N LEU A 79 9.38 -4.92 14.82
CA LEU A 79 9.51 -6.06 15.72
C LEU A 79 8.42 -6.02 16.79
N TYR A 80 7.74 -7.13 17.00
CA TYR A 80 6.80 -7.27 18.11
C TYR A 80 7.56 -7.22 19.44
N SER A 81 7.07 -6.40 20.39
CA SER A 81 7.76 -6.18 21.67
C SER A 81 7.89 -7.43 22.55
N GLY A 82 6.97 -8.40 22.37
CA GLY A 82 6.99 -9.68 23.07
C GLY A 82 7.76 -10.80 22.36
N SER A 83 8.31 -10.54 21.16
CA SER A 83 9.03 -11.57 20.40
C SER A 83 10.35 -11.98 21.07
N GLN A 84 10.75 -13.23 20.86
CA GLN A 84 12.05 -13.75 21.37
C GLN A 84 13.26 -12.95 20.85
N THR A 85 13.16 -12.38 19.64
CA THR A 85 14.20 -11.53 19.05
C THR A 85 14.42 -10.26 19.87
N VAL A 86 13.34 -9.66 20.39
CA VAL A 86 13.40 -8.47 21.25
C VAL A 86 13.72 -8.86 22.70
N THR A 87 13.02 -9.83 23.27
CA THR A 87 13.18 -10.20 24.69
C THR A 87 14.51 -10.88 24.97
N GLY A 88 15.01 -11.70 24.05
CA GLY A 88 16.31 -12.38 24.16
C GLY A 88 17.49 -11.42 24.03
N SER A 89 17.30 -10.28 23.37
CA SER A 89 18.32 -9.23 23.22
C SER A 89 18.17 -8.11 24.26
N ARG A 90 17.20 -8.19 25.19
CA ARG A 90 16.92 -7.14 26.17
C ARG A 90 17.77 -7.34 27.42
N THR A 91 18.52 -6.31 27.83
CA THR A 91 19.33 -6.34 29.06
C THR A 91 18.54 -5.95 30.32
N GLY A 92 17.44 -5.21 30.16
CA GLY A 92 16.59 -4.79 31.27
C GLY A 92 15.50 -3.82 30.85
N ILE A 93 14.82 -3.24 31.84
CA ILE A 93 13.83 -2.17 31.66
C ILE A 93 14.23 -1.04 32.61
N ASP A 94 14.29 0.18 32.11
CA ASP A 94 14.54 1.37 32.92
C ASP A 94 13.30 1.72 33.79
N THR A 95 13.50 2.51 34.84
CA THR A 95 12.47 3.08 35.73
C THR A 95 11.31 3.75 34.99
N SER A 96 11.55 4.26 33.78
CA SER A 96 10.54 4.85 32.89
C SER A 96 9.81 3.83 31.98
N GLY A 97 10.00 2.52 32.19
CA GLY A 97 9.38 1.46 31.40
C GLY A 97 10.01 1.23 30.01
N LYS A 98 11.17 1.83 29.73
CA LYS A 98 11.84 1.73 28.42
C LYS A 98 12.75 0.50 28.36
N PRO A 99 12.65 -0.36 27.32
CA PRO A 99 13.54 -1.51 27.20
C PRO A 99 14.98 -1.06 26.93
N LEU A 100 15.92 -1.69 27.62
CA LEU A 100 17.36 -1.50 27.45
C LEU A 100 17.93 -2.65 26.62
N PHE A 101 18.85 -2.32 25.72
CA PHE A 101 19.47 -3.26 24.80
C PHE A 101 20.99 -3.13 24.87
N PRO A 102 21.77 -4.18 24.53
CA PRO A 102 23.22 -4.15 24.58
C PRO A 102 23.79 -3.26 23.47
N SER A 103 25.05 -2.86 23.61
CA SER A 103 25.79 -2.04 22.63
C SER A 103 25.94 -2.69 21.25
N GLN A 104 25.73 -4.01 21.15
CA GLN A 104 25.78 -4.77 19.89
C GLN A 104 24.47 -4.73 19.09
N SER A 105 23.44 -4.03 19.60
CA SER A 105 22.15 -3.89 18.93
C SER A 105 21.97 -2.48 18.37
N LEU A 106 21.18 -2.35 17.31
CA LEU A 106 20.92 -1.06 16.67
C LEU A 106 19.43 -0.88 16.37
N MET A 107 18.92 0.32 16.69
CA MET A 107 17.55 0.77 16.42
C MET A 107 16.42 -0.13 16.97
N MET A 108 16.67 -0.88 18.06
CA MET A 108 15.68 -1.83 18.58
C MET A 108 14.41 -1.16 19.09
N ARG A 109 14.50 0.03 19.70
CA ARG A 109 13.32 0.78 20.17
C ARG A 109 12.51 1.30 19.00
N GLU A 110 13.18 1.82 17.99
CA GLU A 110 12.60 2.36 16.77
C GLU A 110 11.85 1.26 16.01
N LYS A 111 12.46 0.07 15.84
CA LYS A 111 11.83 -1.10 15.22
C LYS A 111 10.57 -1.54 15.98
N VAL A 112 10.61 -1.53 17.31
CA VAL A 112 9.42 -1.84 18.13
C VAL A 112 8.35 -0.77 17.95
N HIS A 113 8.69 0.52 17.98
CA HIS A 113 7.72 1.60 17.81
C HIS A 113 7.08 1.61 16.42
N VAL A 114 7.82 1.27 15.36
CA VAL A 114 7.27 1.11 14.00
C VAL A 114 6.18 0.04 14.00
N TYR A 115 6.45 -1.13 14.59
CA TYR A 115 5.44 -2.19 14.71
C TYR A 115 4.20 -1.71 15.47
N GLN A 116 4.40 -1.06 16.62
CA GLN A 116 3.31 -0.55 17.45
C GLN A 116 2.44 0.49 16.72
N GLN A 117 3.06 1.34 15.88
CA GLN A 117 2.35 2.33 15.08
C GLN A 117 1.45 1.66 14.03
N PHE A 118 1.95 0.64 13.34
CA PHE A 118 1.15 -0.13 12.39
C PHE A 118 0.03 -0.91 13.08
N ALA A 119 0.31 -1.51 14.24
CA ALA A 119 -0.69 -2.19 15.06
C ALA A 119 -1.79 -1.21 15.49
N GLN A 120 -1.43 -0.01 15.94
CA GLN A 120 -2.39 1.03 16.32
C GLN A 120 -3.25 1.49 15.13
N LEU A 121 -2.67 1.59 13.93
CA LEU A 121 -3.37 2.03 12.72
C LEU A 121 -4.35 0.95 12.21
N LEU A 122 -3.91 -0.31 12.18
CA LEU A 122 -4.62 -1.41 11.52
C LEU A 122 -5.51 -2.22 12.47
N MET A 123 -5.08 -2.38 13.72
CA MET A 123 -5.76 -3.18 14.75
C MET A 123 -6.34 -2.34 15.90
N ARG A 124 -6.12 -1.01 15.90
CA ARG A 124 -6.57 -0.08 16.97
C ARG A 124 -5.87 -0.25 18.32
N SER A 125 -4.92 -1.18 18.42
CA SER A 125 -4.18 -1.49 19.64
C SER A 125 -2.68 -1.48 19.36
N ASN A 126 -1.91 -0.81 20.21
CA ASN A 126 -0.46 -0.72 20.06
C ASN A 126 0.31 -1.91 20.64
N LYS A 127 -0.36 -2.84 21.35
CA LYS A 127 0.26 -3.99 22.01
C LYS A 127 -0.10 -5.33 21.39
N GLU A 128 -1.05 -5.33 20.46
CA GLU A 128 -1.48 -6.54 19.78
C GLU A 128 -0.45 -6.99 18.76
N GLN A 129 -0.34 -8.31 18.62
CA GLN A 129 0.48 -8.98 17.63
C GLN A 129 -0.38 -9.25 16.40
N PHE A 130 0.16 -9.00 15.20
CA PHE A 130 -0.48 -9.45 13.97
C PHE A 130 -0.40 -10.98 13.88
N THR A 131 -1.42 -11.60 13.30
CA THR A 131 -1.51 -13.06 13.15
C THR A 131 -1.78 -13.43 11.69
N ALA A 132 -1.15 -14.47 11.19
CA ALA A 132 -1.42 -15.05 9.87
C ALA A 132 -1.56 -16.57 10.03
N PRO A 133 -2.77 -17.14 10.06
CA PRO A 133 -4.08 -16.57 9.69
C PRO A 133 -4.61 -15.45 10.59
N PHE A 134 -5.48 -14.56 10.07
CA PHE A 134 -5.92 -13.35 10.79
C PHE A 134 -6.70 -13.70 12.06
N ALA A 135 -7.63 -14.65 11.98
CA ALA A 135 -8.35 -15.19 13.13
C ALA A 135 -7.68 -16.48 13.64
N ALA A 136 -6.38 -16.40 13.94
CA ALA A 136 -5.67 -17.51 14.55
C ALA A 136 -6.35 -17.92 15.86
N ALA A 137 -6.53 -19.22 16.06
CA ALA A 137 -7.19 -19.75 17.24
C ALA A 137 -6.37 -19.42 18.49
N THR A 138 -7.06 -19.07 19.58
CA THR A 138 -6.45 -18.82 20.88
C THR A 138 -6.88 -19.87 21.89
N ASN A 139 -5.94 -20.29 22.73
CA ASN A 139 -6.18 -21.14 23.89
C ASN A 139 -7.12 -20.42 24.88
N LYS A 140 -7.62 -21.17 25.87
CA LYS A 140 -8.49 -20.64 26.94
C LYS A 140 -7.88 -19.48 27.74
N ASP A 141 -6.55 -19.38 27.72
CA ASP A 141 -5.78 -18.34 28.40
C ASP A 141 -5.58 -17.07 27.55
N GLY A 142 -6.06 -17.06 26.31
CA GLY A 142 -5.96 -15.94 25.37
C GLY A 142 -4.68 -15.92 24.51
N ASP A 143 -3.76 -16.87 24.73
CA ASP A 143 -2.55 -17.05 23.92
C ASP A 143 -2.85 -17.80 22.61
N LEU A 144 -2.04 -17.61 21.56
CA LEU A 144 -2.19 -18.35 20.29
C LEU A 144 -2.05 -19.86 20.49
N GLU A 145 -2.95 -20.64 19.89
CA GLU A 145 -2.87 -22.12 19.90
C GLU A 145 -1.59 -22.61 19.21
N ASN A 146 -1.24 -22.00 18.08
CA ASN A 146 0.02 -22.18 17.38
C ASN A 146 0.85 -20.90 17.49
N PRO A 147 1.92 -20.86 18.30
CA PRO A 147 2.79 -19.69 18.43
C PRO A 147 3.42 -19.25 17.11
N SER A 148 3.53 -20.14 16.12
CA SER A 148 4.03 -19.86 14.78
C SER A 148 3.11 -19.00 13.92
N ASP A 149 1.87 -18.75 14.36
CA ASP A 149 0.91 -17.93 13.62
C ASP A 149 1.05 -16.44 13.94
N GLY A 150 1.76 -16.11 15.02
CA GLY A 150 2.08 -14.73 15.39
C GLY A 150 3.22 -14.15 14.54
N ILE A 151 3.00 -12.95 14.01
CA ILE A 151 3.99 -12.20 13.24
C ILE A 151 4.88 -11.42 14.20
N ASP A 152 6.03 -11.99 14.53
CA ASP A 152 7.03 -11.36 15.41
C ASP A 152 7.89 -10.33 14.67
N GLU A 153 8.42 -10.68 13.50
CA GLU A 153 9.22 -9.82 12.64
C GLU A 153 8.41 -9.48 11.40
N ALA A 154 7.85 -8.27 11.37
CA ALA A 154 6.97 -7.82 10.29
C ALA A 154 7.74 -7.00 9.25
N LEU A 155 7.53 -7.33 7.98
CA LEU A 155 7.82 -6.45 6.85
C LEU A 155 6.52 -5.77 6.42
N PHE A 156 6.51 -4.45 6.47
CA PHE A 156 5.40 -3.61 6.05
C PHE A 156 5.67 -3.05 4.65
N ILE A 157 4.73 -3.25 3.74
CA ILE A 157 4.73 -2.65 2.40
C ILE A 157 3.49 -1.77 2.29
N CYS A 158 3.67 -0.47 2.18
CA CYS A 158 2.59 0.51 2.12
C CYS A 158 2.49 1.09 0.72
N PHE A 159 1.44 0.74 -0.02
CA PHE A 159 1.18 1.31 -1.34
C PHE A 159 0.60 2.72 -1.22
N LYS A 160 1.15 3.68 -1.97
CA LYS A 160 0.65 5.05 -1.94
C LYS A 160 -0.72 5.12 -2.61
N ARG A 161 -1.59 6.00 -2.09
CA ARG A 161 -2.97 6.20 -2.57
C ARG A 161 -3.07 6.53 -4.06
N LEU A 162 -2.05 7.15 -4.66
CA LEU A 162 -2.01 7.39 -6.10
C LEU A 162 -2.12 6.08 -6.90
N PHE A 163 -1.56 4.99 -6.37
CA PHE A 163 -1.52 3.66 -6.98
C PHE A 163 -2.61 2.73 -6.42
N SER A 164 -2.89 2.74 -5.11
CA SER A 164 -3.95 1.92 -4.52
C SER A 164 -5.37 2.47 -4.71
N ARG A 165 -5.51 3.77 -5.02
CA ARG A 165 -6.79 4.49 -5.19
C ARG A 165 -7.69 4.40 -3.95
N ASP A 166 -8.86 3.78 -4.07
CA ASP A 166 -9.78 3.58 -2.94
C ASP A 166 -9.55 2.23 -2.27
N ARG A 167 -9.21 1.20 -3.06
CA ARG A 167 -8.79 -0.10 -2.57
C ARG A 167 -8.06 -0.92 -3.63
N ILE A 168 -7.25 -1.87 -3.17
CA ILE A 168 -6.73 -2.94 -4.03
C ILE A 168 -7.86 -3.93 -4.33
N LYS A 169 -7.96 -4.39 -5.57
CA LYS A 169 -8.94 -5.37 -6.01
C LYS A 169 -8.60 -6.76 -5.46
N LYS A 170 -9.59 -7.41 -4.86
CA LYS A 170 -9.44 -8.78 -4.34
C LYS A 170 -9.01 -9.77 -5.42
N GLU A 171 -8.18 -10.73 -5.03
CA GLU A 171 -7.60 -11.80 -5.86
C GLU A 171 -6.74 -11.29 -7.03
N THR A 172 -6.24 -10.07 -6.95
CA THR A 172 -5.33 -9.53 -7.98
C THR A 172 -3.93 -9.29 -7.49
N PHE A 173 -3.68 -9.38 -6.19
CA PHE A 173 -2.38 -9.09 -5.62
C PHE A 173 -1.45 -10.30 -5.80
N ALA A 174 -0.28 -10.06 -6.38
CA ALA A 174 0.79 -11.03 -6.47
C ALA A 174 2.15 -10.36 -6.26
N MET A 175 3.00 -10.99 -5.47
CA MET A 175 4.37 -10.57 -5.22
C MET A 175 5.32 -11.73 -5.40
N LYS A 176 6.39 -11.51 -6.17
CA LYS A 176 7.52 -12.44 -6.28
C LYS A 176 8.59 -12.09 -5.24
N PHE A 177 9.02 -13.09 -4.48
CA PHE A 177 9.98 -12.91 -3.40
C PHE A 177 10.91 -14.11 -3.26
N PHE A 178 12.20 -13.89 -3.02
CA PHE A 178 13.18 -14.96 -2.86
C PHE A 178 13.35 -15.38 -1.39
N GLN A 179 13.00 -16.64 -1.07
CA GLN A 179 13.08 -17.17 0.31
C GLN A 179 14.51 -17.36 0.82
N SER A 180 15.46 -17.58 -0.09
CA SER A 180 16.90 -17.66 0.17
C SER A 180 17.64 -16.47 -0.46
N ALA A 181 18.59 -15.87 0.26
CA ALA A 181 19.60 -14.98 -0.31
C ALA A 181 20.70 -15.80 -0.98
N SER A 182 21.60 -15.13 -1.68
CA SER A 182 22.79 -15.75 -2.29
C SER A 182 23.60 -16.56 -1.28
N HIS A 183 24.17 -17.68 -1.72
CA HIS A 183 24.90 -18.59 -0.85
C HIS A 183 26.18 -17.94 -0.32
N SER A 184 26.34 -17.85 1.00
CA SER A 184 27.64 -17.61 1.63
C SER A 184 28.06 -18.94 2.29
N PRO A 185 29.25 -19.49 1.97
CA PRO A 185 29.69 -20.75 2.56
C PRO A 185 29.82 -20.61 4.08
N LYS A 186 29.14 -21.50 4.82
CA LYS A 186 29.31 -21.62 6.27
C LYS A 186 30.64 -22.33 6.55
N GLY A 187 31.60 -21.61 7.12
CA GLY A 187 32.89 -22.15 7.54
C GLY A 187 33.83 -22.53 6.38
N ALA A 188 34.79 -21.65 6.06
CA ALA A 188 35.99 -22.15 5.39
C ALA A 188 36.80 -22.91 6.44
N ILE A 189 36.99 -24.21 6.20
CA ILE A 189 37.89 -25.07 6.96
C ILE A 189 39.30 -24.50 6.78
N PRO A 190 40.14 -24.37 7.82
CA PRO A 190 41.54 -23.98 7.64
C PRO A 190 42.22 -25.04 6.75
N GLY A 191 42.56 -24.65 5.51
CA GLY A 191 43.30 -25.47 4.55
C GLY A 191 42.51 -26.08 3.39
N SER A 192 41.22 -25.76 3.19
CA SER A 192 40.55 -26.09 1.91
C SER A 192 40.57 -24.90 0.96
N ASP A 193 41.29 -25.04 -0.15
CA ASP A 193 41.23 -24.13 -1.30
C ASP A 193 39.80 -24.09 -1.86
N VAL A 194 38.98 -23.17 -1.35
CA VAL A 194 37.96 -22.49 -2.14
C VAL A 194 38.55 -21.16 -2.59
N ILE A 195 39.77 -21.20 -3.15
CA ILE A 195 40.35 -20.08 -3.88
C ILE A 195 39.70 -20.07 -5.26
N SER A 196 38.50 -19.50 -5.35
CA SER A 196 38.05 -18.74 -6.52
C SER A 196 36.67 -18.12 -6.25
N ASN A 197 36.68 -16.82 -5.91
CA ASN A 197 35.57 -15.86 -6.09
C ASN A 197 34.37 -15.82 -5.13
N HIS A 198 34.37 -16.49 -3.97
CA HIS A 198 33.26 -16.41 -3.01
C HIS A 198 33.66 -15.91 -1.61
N LEU A 199 34.55 -14.92 -1.57
CA LEU A 199 34.77 -14.00 -0.44
C LEU A 199 33.64 -12.96 -0.29
N HIS A 200 32.60 -13.05 -1.10
CA HIS A 200 31.53 -12.06 -1.15
C HIS A 200 30.46 -12.37 -0.10
N GLY A 201 30.26 -11.43 0.82
CA GLY A 201 29.14 -11.47 1.75
C GLY A 201 27.80 -11.53 0.99
N ASN A 202 26.83 -12.25 1.53
CA ASN A 202 25.51 -12.38 0.89
C ASN A 202 24.50 -11.28 1.28
N LEU A 203 24.94 -10.28 2.05
CA LEU A 203 24.08 -9.19 2.50
C LEU A 203 23.55 -8.32 1.34
N ASN A 204 24.32 -8.15 0.27
CA ASN A 204 24.01 -7.25 -0.86
C ASN A 204 24.00 -7.94 -2.23
N VAL A 205 23.93 -9.28 -2.27
CA VAL A 205 24.00 -10.06 -3.52
C VAL A 205 22.62 -10.62 -3.86
N THR A 206 22.07 -10.19 -5.00
CA THR A 206 20.78 -10.60 -5.54
C THR A 206 20.64 -12.12 -5.62
N SER A 207 19.57 -12.66 -5.03
CA SER A 207 19.31 -14.10 -5.11
C SER A 207 18.86 -14.52 -6.52
N VAL A 208 19.37 -15.67 -6.97
CA VAL A 208 19.05 -16.26 -8.27
C VAL A 208 18.16 -17.49 -8.17
N SER A 209 17.86 -17.97 -6.96
CA SER A 209 17.07 -19.19 -6.74
C SER A 209 16.22 -19.11 -5.47
N GLY A 210 15.19 -19.96 -5.37
CA GLY A 210 14.26 -19.95 -4.24
C GLY A 210 13.17 -18.86 -4.34
N SER A 211 12.80 -18.45 -5.56
CA SER A 211 11.66 -17.54 -5.75
C SER A 211 10.34 -18.22 -5.42
N LYS A 212 9.52 -17.57 -4.60
CA LYS A 212 8.12 -17.90 -4.36
C LYS A 212 7.23 -16.74 -4.81
N ILE A 213 5.98 -17.07 -5.08
CA ILE A 213 4.94 -16.09 -5.39
C ILE A 213 3.96 -16.11 -4.22
N TYR A 214 3.74 -14.95 -3.63
CA TYR A 214 2.75 -14.74 -2.59
C TYR A 214 1.58 -13.97 -3.19
N SER A 215 0.37 -14.45 -2.98
CA SER A 215 -0.85 -13.90 -3.57
C SER A 215 -2.01 -13.94 -2.60
N ASP A 216 -3.05 -13.16 -2.85
CA ASP A 216 -4.30 -13.19 -2.10
C ASP A 216 -5.31 -14.21 -2.67
N ALA A 217 -4.81 -15.34 -3.18
CA ALA A 217 -5.64 -16.37 -3.78
C ALA A 217 -6.67 -16.94 -2.78
N GLY A 218 -7.96 -16.93 -3.16
CA GLY A 218 -9.07 -17.38 -2.32
C GLY A 218 -9.70 -16.29 -1.44
N ALA A 219 -9.20 -15.05 -1.51
CA ALA A 219 -9.73 -13.92 -0.74
C ALA A 219 -11.15 -13.51 -1.15
N SER A 220 -11.64 -13.88 -2.34
CA SER A 220 -13.03 -13.63 -2.75
C SER A 220 -14.04 -14.44 -1.94
N THR A 221 -13.62 -15.57 -1.38
CA THR A 221 -14.48 -16.52 -0.66
C THR A 221 -14.51 -16.25 0.85
N TYR A 222 -13.44 -15.66 1.39
CA TYR A 222 -13.28 -15.37 2.82
C TYR A 222 -12.68 -13.98 3.00
N THR A 223 -13.52 -12.96 3.19
CA THR A 223 -13.07 -11.65 3.69
C THR A 223 -13.44 -11.50 5.14
N ILE A 224 -12.42 -11.23 5.96
CA ILE A 224 -12.60 -11.01 7.39
C ILE A 224 -12.65 -9.49 7.59
N PRO A 225 -13.76 -8.94 8.12
CA PRO A 225 -13.83 -7.52 8.42
C PRO A 225 -12.87 -7.20 9.55
N ALA A 226 -11.91 -6.31 9.29
CA ALA A 226 -11.08 -5.73 10.32
C ALA A 226 -11.90 -4.76 11.19
N PRO A 227 -11.54 -4.55 12.46
CA PRO A 227 -12.20 -3.57 13.32
C PRO A 227 -12.07 -2.12 12.82
N VAL A 228 -10.99 -1.80 12.09
CA VAL A 228 -10.65 -0.43 11.65
C VAL A 228 -10.02 -0.39 10.24
N GLY A 229 -9.30 -1.44 9.83
CA GLY A 229 -8.54 -1.49 8.57
C GLY A 229 -9.31 -1.90 7.32
N GLY A 230 -10.64 -2.02 7.38
CA GLY A 230 -11.48 -2.46 6.25
C GLY A 230 -11.45 -3.97 6.03
N GLU A 231 -11.52 -4.42 4.79
CA GLU A 231 -11.45 -5.84 4.43
C GLU A 231 -10.00 -6.33 4.41
N ILE A 232 -9.75 -7.49 5.04
CA ILE A 232 -8.44 -8.13 5.06
C ILE A 232 -8.47 -9.41 4.22
N ALA A 233 -7.38 -9.64 3.50
CA ALA A 233 -7.04 -10.93 2.93
C ALA A 233 -5.78 -11.53 3.56
N GLU A 234 -5.73 -12.85 3.57
CA GLU A 234 -4.53 -13.60 3.94
C GLU A 234 -3.67 -13.79 2.69
N LEU A 235 -2.39 -13.45 2.79
CA LEU A 235 -1.42 -13.73 1.74
C LEU A 235 -0.95 -15.18 1.86
N VAL A 236 -1.01 -15.92 0.77
CA VAL A 236 -0.64 -17.34 0.69
C VAL A 236 0.49 -17.58 -0.28
N ASP A 237 1.28 -18.63 -0.04
CA ASP A 237 2.18 -19.17 -1.08
C ASP A 237 1.32 -19.78 -2.20
N THR A 238 1.48 -19.31 -3.43
CA THR A 238 0.72 -19.83 -4.57
C THR A 238 0.97 -21.32 -4.81
N ALA A 239 2.13 -21.84 -4.39
CA ALA A 239 2.43 -23.27 -4.46
C ALA A 239 1.75 -24.11 -3.36
N ASP A 240 1.40 -23.50 -2.23
CA ASP A 240 0.73 -24.14 -1.09
C ASP A 240 -0.17 -23.12 -0.37
N THR A 241 -1.46 -23.13 -0.74
CA THR A 241 -2.45 -22.17 -0.23
C THR A 241 -2.81 -22.39 1.25
N GLY A 242 -2.39 -23.50 1.84
CA GLY A 242 -2.47 -23.74 3.28
C GLY A 242 -1.46 -22.90 4.08
N ARG A 243 -0.34 -22.52 3.45
CA ARG A 243 0.70 -21.69 4.08
C ARG A 243 0.33 -20.21 4.01
N LYS A 244 -0.23 -19.68 5.09
CA LYS A 244 -0.50 -18.25 5.27
C LYS A 244 0.78 -17.52 5.70
N VAL A 245 1.23 -16.55 4.92
CA VAL A 245 2.53 -15.86 5.08
C VAL A 245 2.40 -14.39 5.49
N GLY A 246 1.19 -13.85 5.52
CA GLY A 246 0.95 -12.46 5.89
C GLY A 246 -0.49 -12.04 5.67
N LEU A 247 -0.74 -10.75 5.79
CA LEU A 247 -2.03 -10.08 5.67
C LEU A 247 -1.95 -8.94 4.65
N LEU A 248 -3.03 -8.71 3.90
CA LEU A 248 -3.20 -7.56 3.02
C LEU A 248 -4.47 -6.82 3.42
N PHE A 249 -4.33 -5.54 3.75
CA PHE A 249 -5.43 -4.64 4.05
C PHE A 249 -5.77 -3.85 2.78
N TYR A 250 -6.96 -4.09 2.21
CA TYR A 250 -7.29 -3.65 0.85
C TYR A 250 -7.46 -2.12 0.71
N GLU A 251 -8.18 -1.50 1.64
CA GLU A 251 -8.50 -0.07 1.64
C GLU A 251 -7.29 0.80 1.98
N PRO A 252 -6.55 0.56 3.08
CA PRO A 252 -5.34 1.34 3.34
C PRO A 252 -4.19 0.99 2.38
N GLY A 253 -4.27 -0.14 1.67
CA GLY A 253 -3.22 -0.59 0.75
C GLY A 253 -1.92 -0.97 1.48
N ILE A 254 -2.03 -1.70 2.59
CA ILE A 254 -0.88 -2.10 3.41
C ILE A 254 -0.79 -3.63 3.45
N ALA A 255 0.37 -4.17 3.06
CA ALA A 255 0.71 -5.58 3.25
C ALA A 255 1.60 -5.74 4.49
N VAL A 256 1.24 -6.68 5.36
CA VAL A 256 1.99 -7.07 6.55
C VAL A 256 2.47 -8.50 6.33
N LEU A 257 3.77 -8.69 6.14
CA LEU A 257 4.38 -9.98 5.85
C LEU A 257 5.14 -10.49 7.05
N ASP A 258 5.02 -11.79 7.32
CA ASP A 258 5.81 -12.45 8.36
C ASP A 258 7.16 -12.88 7.82
N LEU A 259 8.22 -12.18 8.24
CA LEU A 259 9.59 -12.49 7.84
C LEU A 259 9.93 -13.95 8.17
N LYS A 260 9.56 -14.50 9.33
CA LYS A 260 9.86 -15.91 9.66
C LYS A 260 9.30 -16.89 8.64
N LYS A 261 8.17 -16.56 8.00
CA LYS A 261 7.52 -17.40 7.00
C LYS A 261 7.98 -17.08 5.57
N ILE A 262 8.30 -15.83 5.24
CA ILE A 262 8.69 -15.45 3.87
C ILE A 262 10.17 -15.61 3.57
N ILE A 263 11.03 -15.68 4.58
CA ILE A 263 12.47 -15.96 4.44
C ILE A 263 12.89 -17.18 5.27
N SER A 264 14.02 -17.78 4.90
CA SER A 264 14.72 -18.72 5.77
C SER A 264 15.41 -17.96 6.91
N GLY A 265 14.76 -17.83 8.07
CA GLY A 265 15.29 -17.08 9.22
C GLY A 265 16.65 -17.59 9.72
N THR A 266 16.92 -18.90 9.58
CA THR A 266 18.19 -19.53 9.95
C THR A 266 19.28 -19.38 8.90
N GLN A 267 19.00 -18.72 7.78
CA GLN A 267 19.99 -18.49 6.73
C GLN A 267 21.17 -17.69 7.29
N HIS A 268 22.38 -18.19 7.02
CA HIS A 268 23.62 -17.49 7.33
C HIS A 268 23.69 -16.16 6.57
N VAL A 269 24.04 -15.09 7.27
CA VAL A 269 24.19 -13.75 6.71
C VAL A 269 25.61 -13.28 6.94
N SER A 270 26.27 -12.87 5.87
CA SER A 270 27.62 -12.35 5.91
C SER A 270 27.74 -11.04 5.12
N GLY A 271 28.52 -10.10 5.64
CA GLY A 271 28.71 -8.80 5.00
C GLY A 271 29.17 -7.74 5.98
N VAL A 272 28.98 -6.47 5.60
CA VAL A 272 29.34 -5.31 6.42
C VAL A 272 28.08 -4.50 6.69
N ILE A 273 27.81 -4.22 7.96
CA ILE A 273 26.67 -3.42 8.43
C ILE A 273 27.15 -2.12 9.08
N SER A 274 26.25 -1.16 9.24
CA SER A 274 26.54 0.12 9.89
C SER A 274 26.68 -0.06 11.40
N ALA A 275 27.72 0.51 12.02
CA ALA A 275 27.98 0.38 13.46
C ALA A 275 28.76 1.56 14.02
N MET A 276 28.74 1.77 15.35
CA MET A 276 29.54 2.82 15.99
C MET A 276 30.91 2.28 16.45
N GLN A 277 31.82 2.05 15.51
CA GLN A 277 33.17 1.56 15.80
C GLN A 277 34.24 2.46 15.17
N SER A 278 35.36 2.67 15.88
CA SER A 278 36.51 3.45 15.42
C SER A 278 37.50 2.66 14.59
N ASP A 279 37.44 1.33 14.70
CA ASP A 279 38.43 0.45 14.09
C ASP A 279 38.26 0.43 12.58
N THR A 280 39.40 0.48 11.90
CA THR A 280 39.48 0.26 10.45
C THR A 280 40.06 -1.12 10.24
N PHE A 281 39.38 -1.95 9.46
CA PHE A 281 39.96 -3.21 9.02
C PHE A 281 40.56 -3.01 7.63
N SER A 282 41.89 -3.06 7.52
CA SER A 282 42.62 -2.97 6.26
C SER A 282 42.94 -4.38 5.74
N GLY A 283 42.22 -4.84 4.70
CA GLY A 283 42.36 -6.16 4.08
C GLY A 283 41.35 -6.34 2.94
N ASP A 284 41.31 -7.52 2.30
CA ASP A 284 40.25 -7.87 1.35
C ASP A 284 38.90 -7.96 2.09
N GLY A 285 37.91 -7.17 1.67
CA GLY A 285 36.68 -6.92 2.45
C GLY A 285 36.82 -5.93 3.62
N GLY A 286 37.89 -5.14 3.64
CA GLY A 286 38.11 -4.09 4.63
C GLY A 286 37.02 -3.01 4.63
N PHE A 287 36.76 -2.43 5.80
CA PHE A 287 35.75 -1.40 5.99
C PHE A 287 36.29 -0.25 6.84
N SER A 288 35.83 0.96 6.48
CA SER A 288 36.15 2.20 7.18
C SER A 288 35.46 2.27 8.56
N PRO A 289 35.90 3.17 9.45
CA PRO A 289 35.22 3.43 10.72
C PRO A 289 33.72 3.71 10.49
N GLY A 290 32.88 3.32 11.44
CA GLY A 290 31.42 3.42 11.30
C GLY A 290 30.75 2.17 10.74
N ARG A 291 31.48 1.06 10.60
CA ARG A 291 30.98 -0.21 10.07
C ARG A 291 31.57 -1.40 10.84
N ILE A 292 30.89 -2.54 10.78
CA ILE A 292 31.35 -3.82 11.35
C ILE A 292 30.97 -4.98 10.44
N ALA A 293 31.78 -6.04 10.43
CA ALA A 293 31.47 -7.26 9.69
C ALA A 293 30.53 -8.19 10.49
N ILE A 294 29.54 -8.77 9.80
CA ILE A 294 28.66 -9.82 10.32
C ILE A 294 28.95 -11.14 9.59
N GLY A 295 28.86 -12.28 10.31
CA GLY A 295 28.89 -13.63 9.73
C GLY A 295 30.15 -13.99 8.95
N SER A 296 31.32 -13.53 9.37
CA SER A 296 32.58 -13.87 8.71
C SER A 296 33.62 -14.40 9.69
N HIS A 297 34.27 -15.51 9.30
CA HIS A 297 35.45 -16.05 10.00
C HIS A 297 36.75 -15.32 9.62
N HIS A 298 36.75 -14.53 8.54
CA HIS A 298 37.96 -13.96 7.93
C HIS A 298 38.03 -12.43 8.00
N LEU A 299 36.91 -11.76 8.30
CA LEU A 299 36.86 -10.33 8.51
C LEU A 299 37.03 -10.03 10.00
N GLY A 300 38.12 -9.36 10.37
CA GLY A 300 38.37 -8.94 11.75
C GLY A 300 37.23 -8.06 12.27
N GLY A 301 36.79 -8.30 13.50
CA GLY A 301 35.70 -7.56 14.14
C GLY A 301 34.32 -8.22 14.08
N SER A 302 34.14 -9.36 13.40
CA SER A 302 32.88 -10.09 13.46
C SER A 302 32.72 -10.85 14.79
N SER A 303 31.74 -10.45 15.60
CA SER A 303 31.49 -11.09 16.91
C SER A 303 30.84 -12.48 16.80
N ASN A 304 30.13 -12.76 15.70
CA ASN A 304 29.47 -14.04 15.43
C ASN A 304 29.72 -14.48 13.99
N PRO A 305 30.66 -15.41 13.74
CA PRO A 305 30.95 -15.91 12.40
C PRO A 305 29.79 -16.69 11.75
N ASP A 306 28.89 -17.25 12.56
CA ASP A 306 27.72 -18.04 12.14
C ASP A 306 26.41 -17.25 12.19
N ALA A 307 26.48 -15.92 12.06
CA ALA A 307 25.34 -15.02 12.14
C ALA A 307 24.19 -15.41 11.20
N ARG A 308 22.95 -15.31 11.69
CA ARG A 308 21.71 -15.63 10.98
C ARG A 308 20.92 -14.37 10.67
N PHE A 309 20.00 -14.46 9.71
CA PHE A 309 19.10 -13.34 9.41
C PHE A 309 18.21 -13.00 10.63
N ILE A 310 17.55 -14.00 11.21
CA ILE A 310 16.87 -13.90 12.51
C ILE A 310 17.62 -14.80 13.51
N PRO A 311 18.09 -14.27 14.66
CA PRO A 311 17.89 -12.91 15.16
C PRO A 311 19.02 -11.91 14.79
N ASP A 312 20.20 -12.37 14.38
CA ASP A 312 21.42 -11.55 14.43
C ASP A 312 21.34 -10.27 13.56
N LEU A 313 20.95 -10.37 12.29
CA LEU A 313 20.83 -9.19 11.42
C LEU A 313 19.69 -8.25 11.88
N MET A 314 18.55 -8.83 12.29
CA MET A 314 17.40 -8.06 12.75
C MET A 314 17.69 -7.27 14.04
N VAL A 315 18.61 -7.75 14.88
CA VAL A 315 19.02 -7.09 16.13
C VAL A 315 20.17 -6.09 15.92
N SER A 316 21.19 -6.48 15.15
CA SER A 316 22.44 -5.70 15.01
C SER A 316 22.41 -4.69 13.86
N GLY A 317 21.68 -4.96 12.78
CA GLY A 317 21.62 -4.10 11.60
C GLY A 317 20.75 -2.87 11.79
N SER A 318 21.05 -1.79 11.08
CA SER A 318 20.13 -0.64 10.99
C SER A 318 18.88 -1.02 10.19
N VAL A 319 17.82 -0.21 10.28
CA VAL A 319 16.62 -0.44 9.45
C VAL A 319 16.97 -0.33 7.96
N ASP A 320 17.88 0.58 7.59
CA ASP A 320 18.35 0.69 6.21
C ASP A 320 19.13 -0.53 5.74
N ASP A 321 20.03 -1.10 6.56
CA ASP A 321 20.78 -2.32 6.21
C ASP A 321 19.83 -3.51 5.96
N ILE A 322 18.77 -3.64 6.78
CA ILE A 322 17.76 -4.69 6.64
C ILE A 322 16.92 -4.47 5.38
N LEU A 323 16.43 -3.24 5.15
CA LEU A 323 15.63 -2.91 3.98
C LEU A 323 16.43 -3.01 2.68
N ASP A 324 17.72 -2.66 2.70
CA ASP A 324 18.64 -2.87 1.59
C ASP A 324 18.80 -4.33 1.23
N HIS A 325 18.97 -5.20 2.23
CA HIS A 325 19.00 -6.64 2.00
C HIS A 325 17.68 -7.13 1.39
N ILE A 326 16.54 -6.72 1.93
CA ILE A 326 15.22 -7.15 1.43
C ILE A 326 15.00 -6.67 0.00
N ALA A 327 15.23 -5.39 -0.29
CA ALA A 327 15.01 -4.80 -1.61
C ALA A 327 15.95 -5.37 -2.67
N SER A 328 17.26 -5.42 -2.40
CA SER A 328 18.25 -5.87 -3.39
C SER A 328 18.31 -7.40 -3.52
N CYS A 329 18.31 -8.11 -2.39
CA CYS A 329 18.55 -9.55 -2.39
C CYS A 329 17.28 -10.37 -2.55
N ARG A 330 16.14 -9.89 -2.02
CA ARG A 330 14.91 -10.69 -1.88
C ARG A 330 13.79 -10.30 -2.83
N LEU A 331 13.66 -9.03 -3.15
CA LEU A 331 12.73 -8.58 -4.20
C LEU A 331 13.37 -8.65 -5.59
N GLY A 332 14.70 -8.69 -5.66
CA GLY A 332 15.46 -8.88 -6.89
C GLY A 332 15.88 -7.57 -7.53
N SER A 333 16.80 -7.65 -8.49
CA SER A 333 17.37 -6.47 -9.17
C SER A 333 17.30 -6.55 -10.69
N SER A 334 16.38 -7.35 -11.22
CA SER A 334 16.17 -7.54 -12.65
C SER A 334 15.10 -6.59 -13.20
N THR A 335 14.76 -6.70 -14.48
CA THR A 335 13.66 -5.96 -15.12
C THR A 335 12.31 -6.68 -15.02
N ASN A 336 12.22 -7.71 -14.17
CA ASN A 336 10.99 -8.47 -13.96
C ASN A 336 10.04 -7.73 -13.01
N THR A 337 8.76 -8.07 -13.05
CA THR A 337 7.77 -7.67 -12.05
C THR A 337 8.11 -8.21 -10.67
N ALA A 338 8.15 -7.32 -9.68
CA ALA A 338 8.28 -7.67 -8.26
C ALA A 338 6.90 -7.82 -7.61
N ILE A 339 6.04 -6.82 -7.79
CA ILE A 339 4.71 -6.74 -7.18
C ILE A 339 3.73 -6.27 -8.26
N THR A 340 2.58 -6.92 -8.35
CA THR A 340 1.48 -6.49 -9.22
C THR A 340 0.15 -6.61 -8.51
N PHE A 341 -0.76 -5.69 -8.81
CA PHE A 341 -2.14 -5.70 -8.35
C PHE A 341 -3.02 -4.83 -9.25
N GLN A 342 -4.34 -5.03 -9.21
CA GLN A 342 -5.28 -4.08 -9.78
C GLN A 342 -5.83 -3.18 -8.67
N ASN A 343 -5.89 -1.88 -8.90
CA ASN A 343 -6.64 -0.99 -8.03
C ASN A 343 -8.11 -0.94 -8.45
N VAL A 344 -8.95 -0.41 -7.55
CA VAL A 344 -10.34 -0.08 -7.82
C VAL A 344 -10.60 1.34 -7.35
N THR A 345 -11.15 2.15 -8.23
CA THR A 345 -11.83 3.40 -7.88
C THR A 345 -13.33 3.18 -7.95
N GLU A 346 -14.03 3.44 -6.86
CA GLU A 346 -15.49 3.35 -6.83
C GLU A 346 -16.08 4.69 -7.20
N ILE A 347 -16.84 4.72 -8.30
CA ILE A 347 -17.55 5.93 -8.73
C ILE A 347 -19.02 5.73 -8.42
N HIS A 348 -19.53 6.56 -7.51
CA HIS A 348 -20.95 6.65 -7.23
C HIS A 348 -21.60 7.53 -8.28
N SER A 349 -22.64 7.01 -8.92
CA SER A 349 -23.36 7.73 -9.96
C SER A 349 -24.85 7.71 -9.68
N SER A 350 -25.48 8.88 -9.79
CA SER A 350 -26.93 9.01 -9.77
C SER A 350 -27.41 9.43 -11.15
N LEU A 351 -28.22 8.57 -11.77
CA LEU A 351 -28.88 8.80 -13.03
C LEU A 351 -30.29 9.30 -12.76
N ILE A 352 -30.56 10.54 -13.11
CA ILE A 352 -31.87 11.17 -12.95
C ILE A 352 -32.53 11.26 -14.32
N PHE A 353 -33.70 10.64 -14.44
CA PHE A 353 -34.51 10.65 -15.66
C PHE A 353 -35.56 11.76 -15.57
N CYS A 354 -35.27 12.90 -16.16
CA CYS A 354 -36.23 14.00 -16.27
C CYS A 354 -37.11 13.76 -17.50
N ARG A 355 -38.31 13.20 -17.28
CA ARG A 355 -39.30 12.97 -18.34
C ARG A 355 -40.21 14.19 -18.47
N ALA A 356 -40.24 14.81 -19.64
CA ALA A 356 -41.22 15.82 -20.03
C ALA A 356 -42.24 15.15 -20.95
N THR A 357 -43.44 14.91 -20.43
CA THR A 357 -44.52 14.27 -21.20
C THR A 357 -45.09 15.23 -22.24
N ALA A 358 -45.87 14.71 -23.18
CA ALA A 358 -46.56 15.41 -24.25
C ALA A 358 -47.17 16.73 -23.76
N ASP A 359 -47.95 16.69 -22.68
CA ASP A 359 -48.68 17.87 -22.17
C ASP A 359 -47.86 18.84 -21.30
N GLU A 360 -46.59 18.53 -21.01
CA GLU A 360 -45.77 19.30 -20.07
C GLU A 360 -44.67 20.10 -20.77
N PHE A 361 -44.35 21.27 -20.20
CA PHE A 361 -43.26 22.16 -20.63
C PHE A 361 -43.35 22.71 -22.06
N ASN A 362 -44.55 22.72 -22.66
CA ASN A 362 -44.81 23.33 -23.97
C ASN A 362 -44.96 24.86 -23.94
N TYR A 363 -44.82 25.47 -22.76
CA TYR A 363 -44.91 26.92 -22.54
C TYR A 363 -43.72 27.41 -21.72
N SER A 364 -43.28 28.64 -22.00
CA SER A 364 -42.18 29.29 -21.27
C SER A 364 -42.68 30.43 -20.39
N ALA A 365 -42.07 30.59 -19.22
CA ALA A 365 -42.29 31.72 -18.33
C ALA A 365 -41.36 32.92 -18.64
N ASN A 366 -40.54 32.84 -19.70
CA ASN A 366 -39.68 33.94 -20.13
C ASN A 366 -40.54 35.12 -20.64
N PRO A 367 -40.30 36.36 -20.19
CA PRO A 367 -40.99 37.55 -20.70
C PRO A 367 -41.01 37.65 -22.23
N THR A 368 -39.96 37.20 -22.92
CA THR A 368 -39.89 37.24 -24.40
C THR A 368 -40.80 36.21 -25.09
N PHE A 369 -41.46 35.33 -24.33
CA PHE A 369 -42.41 34.35 -24.87
C PHE A 369 -43.81 34.94 -25.10
N ARG A 370 -44.07 36.14 -24.53
CA ARG A 370 -45.32 36.87 -24.71
C ARG A 370 -45.05 38.27 -25.28
N ASP A 371 -45.95 38.78 -26.09
CA ASP A 371 -45.94 40.18 -26.48
C ASP A 371 -46.53 41.09 -25.38
N GLU A 372 -46.55 42.40 -25.61
CA GLU A 372 -47.08 43.40 -24.67
C GLU A 372 -48.59 43.22 -24.41
N GLU A 373 -49.31 42.57 -25.34
CA GLU A 373 -50.72 42.22 -25.22
C GLU A 373 -50.97 40.85 -24.55
N GLY A 374 -49.92 40.12 -24.19
CA GLY A 374 -49.99 38.83 -23.50
C GLY A 374 -50.22 37.62 -24.42
N ARG A 375 -50.15 37.77 -25.74
CA ARG A 375 -50.23 36.71 -26.74
C ARG A 375 -48.91 35.96 -26.86
N ILE A 376 -48.98 34.70 -27.28
CA ILE A 376 -47.79 33.84 -27.42
C ILE A 376 -47.13 34.13 -28.78
N VAL A 377 -45.87 34.57 -28.76
CA VAL A 377 -45.15 35.02 -29.97
C VAL A 377 -44.89 33.90 -30.99
N VAL A 378 -44.92 32.64 -30.57
CA VAL A 378 -44.72 31.46 -31.44
C VAL A 378 -45.99 30.99 -32.15
N ILE A 379 -47.11 31.73 -32.04
CA ILE A 379 -48.38 31.44 -32.71
C ILE A 379 -48.75 32.65 -33.59
N ASP A 380 -49.09 32.41 -34.85
CA ASP A 380 -49.50 33.45 -35.78
C ASP A 380 -50.89 34.03 -35.42
N PRO A 381 -51.08 35.35 -35.57
CA PRO A 381 -52.34 36.01 -35.24
C PRO A 381 -53.48 35.49 -36.14
N GLY A 382 -54.52 34.93 -35.52
CA GLY A 382 -55.69 34.37 -36.19
C GLY A 382 -55.70 32.83 -36.29
N GLU A 383 -54.61 32.16 -35.93
CA GLU A 383 -54.45 30.69 -36.01
C GLU A 383 -54.37 30.03 -34.63
N GLU A 384 -54.88 30.70 -33.59
CA GLU A 384 -54.84 30.25 -32.18
C GLU A 384 -55.54 28.90 -31.93
N GLY A 385 -56.41 28.46 -32.85
CA GLY A 385 -57.08 27.16 -32.81
C GLY A 385 -56.41 26.05 -33.64
N VAL A 386 -55.41 26.38 -34.46
CA VAL A 386 -54.76 25.46 -35.42
C VAL A 386 -53.28 25.26 -35.09
N GLN A 387 -52.57 26.32 -34.72
CA GLN A 387 -51.16 26.27 -34.37
C GLN A 387 -50.97 26.03 -32.87
N LYS A 388 -50.03 25.15 -32.53
CA LYS A 388 -49.69 24.75 -31.16
C LYS A 388 -48.35 25.34 -30.75
N SER A 389 -48.21 25.73 -29.49
CA SER A 389 -46.97 26.31 -28.98
C SER A 389 -45.85 25.26 -28.85
N PHE A 390 -44.61 25.69 -29.08
CA PHE A 390 -43.41 24.88 -28.86
C PHE A 390 -42.38 25.67 -28.05
N THR A 391 -41.48 24.95 -27.38
CA THR A 391 -40.38 25.52 -26.59
C THR A 391 -39.06 24.84 -26.91
N PHE A 392 -37.95 25.49 -26.58
CA PHE A 392 -36.62 24.88 -26.65
C PHE A 392 -36.05 24.70 -25.25
N VAL A 393 -35.77 23.45 -24.90
CA VAL A 393 -35.06 23.11 -23.66
C VAL A 393 -33.56 23.26 -23.90
N THR A 394 -32.89 24.08 -23.08
CA THR A 394 -31.44 24.32 -23.18
C THR A 394 -30.67 23.79 -21.98
N SER A 395 -31.28 23.83 -20.79
CA SER A 395 -30.67 23.40 -19.54
C SER A 395 -31.72 22.76 -18.64
N VAL A 396 -31.28 21.83 -17.81
CA VAL A 396 -32.08 21.16 -16.78
C VAL A 396 -31.50 21.52 -15.42
N CYS A 397 -32.30 22.15 -14.57
CA CYS A 397 -31.92 22.55 -13.23
C CYS A 397 -32.53 21.59 -12.20
N LEU A 398 -31.72 21.07 -11.28
CA LEU A 398 -32.14 20.20 -10.19
C LEU A 398 -32.19 21.01 -8.89
N TYR A 399 -33.33 20.95 -8.21
CA TYR A 399 -33.59 21.68 -6.96
C TYR A 399 -33.79 20.71 -5.79
N ASN A 400 -33.40 21.13 -4.59
CA ASN A 400 -33.70 20.38 -3.36
C ASN A 400 -35.14 20.63 -2.87
N GLY A 401 -35.58 19.90 -1.84
CA GLY A 401 -36.92 20.05 -1.25
C GLY A 401 -37.22 21.42 -0.63
N GLN A 402 -36.21 22.28 -0.48
CA GLN A 402 -36.34 23.67 0.00
C GLN A 402 -36.32 24.68 -1.15
N GLY A 403 -36.29 24.23 -2.41
CA GLY A 403 -36.28 25.09 -3.60
C GLY A 403 -34.91 25.71 -3.92
N GLN A 404 -33.83 25.24 -3.31
CA GLN A 404 -32.46 25.67 -3.63
C GLN A 404 -31.90 24.87 -4.80
N LEU A 405 -31.18 25.54 -5.70
CA LEU A 405 -30.55 24.93 -6.86
C LEU A 405 -29.34 24.08 -6.42
N MET A 406 -29.34 22.81 -6.79
CA MET A 406 -28.28 21.84 -6.46
C MET A 406 -27.35 21.58 -7.64
N ALA A 407 -27.89 21.46 -8.85
CA ALA A 407 -27.12 21.16 -10.04
C ALA A 407 -27.78 21.74 -11.30
N VAL A 408 -26.96 22.06 -12.31
CA VAL A 408 -27.42 22.52 -13.63
C VAL A 408 -26.75 21.66 -14.70
N ALA A 409 -27.55 20.97 -15.49
CA ALA A 409 -27.09 20.24 -16.67
C ALA A 409 -27.38 21.08 -17.92
N LYS A 410 -26.37 21.28 -18.76
CA LYS A 410 -26.51 22.04 -20.01
C LYS A 410 -26.49 21.09 -21.21
N LEU A 411 -27.42 21.29 -22.13
CA LEU A 411 -27.47 20.54 -23.38
C LEU A 411 -26.49 21.15 -24.40
N SER A 412 -25.90 20.31 -25.24
CA SER A 412 -24.98 20.75 -26.30
C SER A 412 -25.70 21.56 -27.39
N ARG A 413 -26.98 21.27 -27.62
CA ARG A 413 -27.87 21.97 -28.56
C ARG A 413 -29.26 22.11 -27.93
N PRO A 414 -29.98 23.22 -28.18
CA PRO A 414 -31.37 23.35 -27.77
C PRO A 414 -32.22 22.24 -28.39
N VAL A 415 -33.08 21.60 -27.60
CA VAL A 415 -33.98 20.54 -28.07
C VAL A 415 -35.40 21.07 -28.08
N GLU A 416 -36.06 20.96 -29.23
CA GLU A 416 -37.45 21.37 -29.40
C GLU A 416 -38.39 20.43 -28.65
N LYS A 417 -39.30 20.99 -27.85
CA LYS A 417 -40.40 20.32 -27.19
C LYS A 417 -41.72 20.89 -27.72
N ASN A 418 -42.57 20.00 -28.21
CA ASN A 418 -43.94 20.27 -28.62
C ASN A 418 -44.89 19.26 -27.94
N ASP A 419 -46.19 19.43 -28.12
CA ASP A 419 -47.21 18.59 -27.50
C ASP A 419 -47.28 17.16 -28.07
N GLU A 420 -46.69 16.92 -29.25
CA GLU A 420 -46.68 15.59 -29.87
C GLU A 420 -45.54 14.68 -29.37
N LYS A 421 -44.48 15.25 -28.78
CA LYS A 421 -43.26 14.49 -28.43
C LYS A 421 -43.05 14.40 -26.93
N ASP A 422 -42.89 13.17 -26.46
CA ASP A 422 -42.33 12.86 -25.15
C ASP A 422 -40.79 12.97 -25.20
N LEU A 423 -40.21 13.79 -24.32
CA LEU A 423 -38.76 13.92 -24.20
C LEU A 423 -38.29 13.41 -22.84
N THR A 424 -37.24 12.60 -22.85
CA THR A 424 -36.58 12.15 -21.61
C THR A 424 -35.13 12.62 -21.61
N PHE A 425 -34.78 13.46 -20.64
CA PHE A 425 -33.40 13.87 -20.40
C PHE A 425 -32.79 12.99 -19.32
N ARG A 426 -31.67 12.35 -19.64
CA ARG A 426 -30.88 11.58 -18.67
C ARG A 426 -29.75 12.43 -18.14
N VAL A 427 -29.88 12.89 -16.90
CA VAL A 427 -28.83 13.64 -16.18
C VAL A 427 -28.00 12.65 -15.37
N ARG A 428 -26.69 12.62 -15.60
CA ARG A 428 -25.74 11.80 -14.85
C ARG A 428 -24.97 12.70 -13.89
N LEU A 429 -25.04 12.40 -12.60
CA LEU A 429 -24.21 13.01 -11.57
C LEU A 429 -23.22 11.95 -11.09
N ASP A 430 -21.93 12.20 -11.28
CA ASP A 430 -20.85 11.38 -10.74
C ASP A 430 -20.24 12.14 -9.55
N PHE A 431 -20.04 11.47 -8.41
CA PHE A 431 -19.50 12.06 -7.19
C PHE A 431 -18.60 11.09 -6.40
#